data_AF-A0A6P0DQY6-F1
#
_entry.id   AF-A0A6P0DQY6-F1
#
_cell.length_a   1.000
_cell.length_b   1.000
_cell.length_c   1.000
_cell.angle_alpha   90.00
_cell.angle_beta   90.00
_cell.angle_gamma   90.00
#
_symmetry.space_group_name_H-M   'P 1'
#
loop_
_entity.id
_entity.type
_entity.pdbx_description
1 polymer ?
#
loop_
_entity_poly.entity_id
_entity_poly.type
_entity_poly.pdbx_seq_one_letter_code
_entity_poly.pdbx_strand_id
1 'polypeptide(L)'
;MISVSAVEKERYYSVQLIDGNTYNFGYIGSRATGNVPGSYLVVGPDWKGEKPAGISQVFSSTTPFVFANFRTQLINVEDMPNVEKVQAGYKAQPLSAFLKQPAPPAAPKIDFLPATTSGIKDNFFQYLDAALQYVPETPRDKEIRAKLTKIGIGPGKTFELKDL
;
A
#
# COMPACT_ATOMS: atom_id res chain seq x y z
N MET A 1 -8.98 -4.38 3.46
CA MET A 1 -10.09 -3.45 3.78
C MET A 1 -9.64 -2.55 4.92
N ILE A 2 -9.93 -1.25 4.84
CA ILE A 2 -9.59 -0.24 5.84
C ILE A 2 -10.89 0.35 6.38
N SER A 3 -11.12 0.26 7.69
CA SER A 3 -12.20 0.96 8.37
C SER A 3 -11.65 2.09 9.22
N VAL A 4 -12.41 3.18 9.27
CA VAL A 4 -12.19 4.30 10.18
C VAL A 4 -13.48 4.59 10.93
N SER A 5 -13.35 4.85 12.22
CA SER A 5 -14.45 5.35 13.06
C SER A 5 -14.71 6.84 12.80
N ALA A 6 -15.75 7.38 13.42
CA ALA A 6 -15.97 8.83 13.41
C ALA A 6 -14.76 9.55 14.02
N VAL A 7 -14.35 10.63 13.36
CA VAL A 7 -13.32 11.56 13.86
C VAL A 7 -14.01 12.88 14.16
N GLU A 8 -13.54 13.65 15.14
CA GLU A 8 -14.12 14.96 15.43
C GLU A 8 -14.08 15.84 14.19
N LYS A 9 -15.15 16.61 13.94
CA LYS A 9 -15.32 17.38 12.69
C LYS A 9 -14.14 18.31 12.38
N GLU A 10 -13.58 18.93 13.41
CA GLU A 10 -12.48 19.91 13.27
C GLU A 10 -11.09 19.26 13.26
N ARG A 11 -10.98 17.96 13.58
CA ARG A 11 -9.69 17.25 13.61
C ARG A 11 -9.35 16.73 12.21
N TYR A 12 -8.16 17.04 11.74
CA TYR A 12 -7.64 16.46 10.51
C TYR A 12 -7.17 15.02 10.72
N TYR A 13 -7.54 14.14 9.80
CA TYR A 13 -6.91 12.84 9.62
C TYR A 13 -6.83 12.46 8.14
N SER A 14 -5.90 11.56 7.82
CA SER A 14 -5.78 10.99 6.49
C SER A 14 -5.18 9.59 6.50
N VAL A 15 -5.70 8.72 5.64
CA VAL A 15 -5.05 7.50 5.18
C VAL A 15 -4.68 7.73 3.72
N GLN A 16 -3.39 7.96 3.47
CA GLN A 16 -2.85 8.07 2.12
C GLN A 16 -2.55 6.67 1.60
N LEU A 17 -3.08 6.34 0.42
CA LEU A 17 -2.86 5.05 -0.24
C LEU A 17 -1.86 5.21 -1.37
N ILE A 18 -0.74 4.50 -1.26
CA ILE A 18 0.40 4.59 -2.17
C ILE A 18 0.70 3.21 -2.75
N ASP A 19 0.86 3.14 -4.07
CA ASP A 19 1.27 1.91 -4.75
C ASP A 19 2.80 1.75 -4.78
N GLY A 20 3.29 0.64 -5.33
CA GLY A 20 4.70 0.31 -5.45
C GLY A 20 5.48 1.21 -6.41
N ASN A 21 4.79 2.04 -7.21
CA ASN A 21 5.39 3.10 -8.01
C ASN A 21 5.54 4.41 -7.23
N THR A 22 5.18 4.43 -5.95
CA THR A 22 5.09 5.63 -5.10
C THR A 22 4.00 6.62 -5.55
N TYR A 23 3.04 6.16 -6.35
CA TYR A 23 1.90 6.99 -6.76
C TYR A 23 0.79 6.93 -5.73
N ASN A 24 0.26 8.10 -5.38
CA ASN A 24 -0.93 8.20 -4.54
C ASN A 24 -2.16 7.86 -5.39
N PHE A 25 -2.79 6.73 -5.12
CA PHE A 25 -4.00 6.30 -5.84
C PHE A 25 -5.29 6.53 -5.04
N GLY A 26 -5.18 6.96 -3.78
CA GLY A 26 -6.35 7.26 -2.97
C GLY A 26 -6.04 7.99 -1.67
N TYR A 27 -7.06 8.66 -1.14
CA TYR A 27 -7.07 9.24 0.19
C TYR A 27 -8.40 8.91 0.87
N ILE A 28 -8.32 8.48 2.13
CA ILE A 28 -9.45 8.39 3.04
C ILE A 28 -9.21 9.45 4.11
N GLY A 29 -10.19 10.29 4.44
CA GLY A 29 -10.00 11.27 5.49
C GLY A 29 -10.72 12.59 5.30
N SER A 30 -10.43 13.54 6.19
CA SER A 30 -11.16 14.81 6.33
C SER A 30 -11.38 15.57 5.02
N ARG A 31 -10.39 15.55 4.12
CA ARG A 31 -10.44 16.28 2.84
C ARG A 31 -11.00 15.48 1.66
N ALA A 32 -11.13 14.16 1.78
CA ALA A 32 -11.47 13.28 0.66
C ALA A 32 -12.80 12.55 0.86
N THR A 33 -13.00 11.97 2.05
CA THR A 33 -14.18 11.16 2.38
C THR A 33 -14.92 11.68 3.63
N GLY A 34 -14.42 12.74 4.24
CA GLY A 34 -14.96 13.36 5.44
C GLY A 34 -14.58 12.65 6.74
N ASN A 35 -15.15 13.15 7.84
CA ASN A 35 -14.89 12.69 9.22
C ASN A 35 -15.91 11.67 9.74
N VAL A 36 -16.75 11.14 8.84
CA VAL A 36 -17.75 10.13 9.18
C VAL A 36 -17.13 8.72 9.16
N PRO A 37 -17.70 7.76 9.93
CA PRO A 37 -17.27 6.36 9.85
C PRO A 37 -17.38 5.81 8.44
N GLY A 38 -16.46 4.93 8.05
CA GLY A 38 -16.50 4.30 6.74
C GLY A 38 -15.64 3.06 6.61
N SER A 39 -16.01 2.21 5.64
CA SER A 39 -15.26 1.01 5.27
C SER A 39 -14.87 1.09 3.81
N TYR A 40 -13.58 0.96 3.54
CA TYR A 40 -12.98 1.20 2.25
C TYR A 40 -12.24 -0.05 1.79
N LEU A 41 -12.60 -0.52 0.60
CA LEU A 41 -11.94 -1.67 0.02
C LEU A 41 -10.71 -1.19 -0.75
N VAL A 42 -9.55 -1.78 -0.45
CA VAL A 42 -8.30 -1.54 -1.17
C VAL A 42 -7.94 -2.85 -1.85
N VAL A 43 -7.75 -2.80 -3.16
CA VAL A 43 -7.53 -3.99 -4.00
C VAL A 43 -6.29 -3.84 -4.86
N GLY A 44 -5.66 -4.98 -5.18
CA GLY A 44 -4.57 -5.04 -6.15
C GLY A 44 -5.08 -5.05 -7.60
N PRO A 45 -4.16 -4.99 -8.58
CA PRO A 45 -4.48 -4.85 -10.00
C PRO A 45 -5.30 -6.03 -10.59
N ASP A 46 -5.17 -7.21 -9.98
CA ASP A 46 -5.81 -8.44 -10.48
C ASP A 46 -7.24 -8.64 -9.95
N TRP A 47 -7.70 -7.79 -9.04
CA TRP A 47 -9.05 -7.93 -8.49
C TRP A 47 -10.12 -7.62 -9.54
N LYS A 48 -11.05 -8.56 -9.74
CA LYS A 48 -12.19 -8.46 -10.68
C LYS A 48 -13.56 -8.56 -9.98
N GLY A 49 -13.58 -8.48 -8.66
CA GLY A 49 -14.82 -8.56 -7.90
C GLY A 49 -15.70 -7.31 -8.05
N GLU A 50 -16.90 -7.38 -7.49
CA GLU A 50 -17.78 -6.22 -7.36
C GLU A 50 -17.62 -5.57 -5.98
N LYS A 51 -18.00 -4.29 -5.85
CA LYS A 51 -18.01 -3.60 -4.56
C LYS A 51 -19.07 -4.25 -3.64
N PRO A 52 -18.68 -4.89 -2.53
CA PRO A 52 -19.64 -5.49 -1.61
C PRO A 52 -20.49 -4.44 -0.90
N ALA A 53 -21.67 -4.84 -0.42
CA ALA A 53 -22.50 -3.99 0.45
C ALA A 53 -21.73 -3.57 1.71
N GLY A 54 -22.00 -2.37 2.20
CA GLY A 54 -21.31 -1.80 3.37
C GLY A 54 -19.91 -1.23 3.09
N ILE A 55 -19.42 -1.31 1.84
CA ILE A 55 -18.21 -0.61 1.41
C ILE A 55 -18.55 0.76 0.82
N SER A 56 -18.01 1.81 1.44
CA SER A 56 -18.17 3.20 1.00
C SER A 56 -17.56 3.38 -0.39
N GLN A 57 -16.30 2.98 -0.58
CA GLN A 57 -15.56 3.13 -1.83
C GLN A 57 -14.52 2.03 -2.01
N VAL A 58 -14.22 1.71 -3.28
CA VAL A 58 -13.13 0.82 -3.69
C VAL A 58 -11.98 1.66 -4.26
N PHE A 59 -10.77 1.42 -3.77
CA PHE A 59 -9.53 1.97 -4.31
C PHE A 59 -8.72 0.86 -4.94
N SER A 60 -8.27 1.07 -6.19
CA SER A 60 -7.54 0.06 -6.96
C SER A 60 -6.09 0.50 -7.11
N SER A 61 -5.18 -0.31 -6.56
CA SER A 61 -3.75 -0.13 -6.71
C SER A 61 -3.28 -0.66 -8.06
N THR A 62 -2.25 -0.04 -8.64
CA THR A 62 -1.60 -0.55 -9.86
C THR A 62 -0.61 -1.68 -9.56
N THR A 63 -0.26 -1.89 -8.29
CA THR A 63 0.68 -2.92 -7.81
C THR A 63 0.03 -3.76 -6.70
N PRO A 64 0.49 -5.00 -6.45
CA PRO A 64 -0.10 -5.90 -5.45
C PRO A 64 0.17 -5.43 -4.01
N PHE A 65 1.24 -4.70 -3.76
CA PHE A 65 1.53 -4.08 -2.46
C PHE A 65 1.04 -2.64 -2.41
N VAL A 66 0.47 -2.28 -1.27
CA VAL A 66 -0.02 -0.94 -0.95
C VAL A 66 0.58 -0.49 0.36
N PHE A 67 1.10 0.72 0.38
CA PHE A 67 1.44 1.42 1.60
C PHE A 67 0.29 2.35 2.01
N ALA A 68 -0.36 2.04 3.13
CA ALA A 68 -1.41 2.87 3.72
C ALA A 68 -0.83 3.67 4.88
N ASN A 69 -0.64 4.98 4.68
CA ASN A 69 -0.05 5.87 5.67
C ASN A 69 -1.14 6.60 6.45
N PHE A 70 -1.30 6.24 7.72
CA PHE A 70 -2.27 6.84 8.64
C PHE A 70 -1.64 8.04 9.35
N ARG A 71 -2.35 9.18 9.30
CA ARG A 71 -1.96 10.40 10.02
C ARG A 71 -3.18 10.94 10.74
N THR A 72 -3.02 11.23 12.02
CA THR A 72 -4.01 11.92 12.85
C THR A 72 -3.36 13.19 13.35
N GLN A 73 -4.05 14.32 13.22
CA GLN A 73 -3.57 15.59 13.77
C GLN A 73 -3.53 15.53 15.29
N LEU A 74 -2.38 15.90 15.86
CA LEU A 74 -2.22 16.24 17.27
C LEU A 74 -2.35 17.77 17.38
N ILE A 75 -3.31 18.26 18.18
CA ILE A 75 -3.56 19.71 18.32
C ILE A 75 -2.52 20.34 19.26
N ASN A 76 -2.29 19.71 20.41
CA ASN A 76 -1.30 20.06 21.42
C ASN A 76 -0.93 18.78 22.21
N VAL A 77 -0.03 18.89 23.19
CA VAL A 77 0.44 17.71 23.94
C VAL A 77 -0.67 17.09 24.81
N GLU A 78 -1.57 17.92 25.35
CA GLU A 78 -2.69 17.49 26.19
C GLU A 78 -3.75 16.69 25.42
N ASP A 79 -3.80 16.86 24.10
CA ASP A 79 -4.74 16.22 23.20
C ASP A 79 -4.35 14.78 22.80
N MET A 80 -3.19 14.29 23.26
CA MET A 80 -2.72 12.93 22.94
C MET A 80 -3.75 11.81 23.22
N PRO A 81 -4.51 11.81 24.35
CA PRO A 81 -5.51 10.78 24.59
C PRO A 81 -6.61 10.73 23.51
N ASN A 82 -6.94 11.85 22.88
CA ASN A 82 -7.91 11.88 21.78
C ASN A 82 -7.31 11.33 20.49
N VAL A 83 -6.03 11.60 20.23
CA VAL A 83 -5.30 11.01 19.09
C VAL A 83 -5.26 9.49 19.21
N GLU A 84 -4.93 8.96 20.39
CA GLU A 84 -4.93 7.53 20.68
C GLU A 84 -6.32 6.91 20.47
N LYS A 85 -7.37 7.58 20.96
CA LYS A 85 -8.76 7.15 20.77
C LYS A 85 -9.15 7.06 19.29
N VAL A 86 -8.75 8.05 18.49
CA VAL A 86 -8.98 8.03 17.03
C VAL A 86 -8.20 6.88 16.38
N GLN A 87 -6.92 6.73 16.74
CA GLN A 87 -6.06 5.67 16.18
C GLN A 87 -6.55 4.26 16.54
N ALA A 88 -7.09 4.07 17.74
CA ALA A 88 -7.72 2.81 18.16
C ALA A 88 -8.96 2.45 17.33
N GLY A 89 -9.58 3.44 16.67
CA GLY A 89 -10.68 3.26 15.73
C GLY A 89 -10.26 2.86 14.32
N TYR A 90 -8.97 2.86 14.00
CA TYR A 90 -8.49 2.39 12.70
C TYR A 90 -8.41 0.87 12.68
N LYS A 91 -8.90 0.27 11.60
CA LYS A 91 -8.84 -1.19 11.42
C LYS A 91 -8.42 -1.55 10.00
N ALA A 92 -7.42 -2.41 9.89
CA ALA A 92 -7.08 -3.10 8.66
C ALA A 92 -7.46 -4.59 8.80
N GLN A 93 -8.21 -5.12 7.83
CA GLN A 93 -8.61 -6.53 7.84
C GLN A 93 -8.81 -7.08 6.42
N PRO A 94 -8.68 -8.41 6.21
CA PRO A 94 -9.06 -9.06 4.96
C PRO A 94 -10.53 -8.85 4.61
N LEU A 95 -10.86 -8.89 3.31
CA LEU A 95 -12.25 -8.78 2.85
C LEU A 95 -13.12 -9.94 3.36
N SER A 96 -12.58 -11.16 3.39
CA SER A 96 -13.28 -12.35 3.93
C SER A 96 -13.72 -12.14 5.37
N ALA A 97 -12.84 -11.59 6.23
CA ALA A 97 -13.17 -11.30 7.63
C ALA A 97 -14.28 -10.24 7.76
N PHE A 98 -14.27 -9.20 6.92
CA PHE A 98 -15.35 -8.19 6.90
C PHE A 98 -16.68 -8.81 6.48
N LEU A 99 -16.67 -9.66 5.45
CA LEU A 99 -17.86 -10.35 4.94
C LEU A 99 -18.28 -11.58 5.76
N LYS A 100 -17.54 -11.91 6.83
CA LYS A 100 -17.73 -13.13 7.64
C LYS A 100 -17.71 -14.41 6.78
N GLN A 101 -16.86 -14.44 5.78
CA GLN A 101 -16.64 -15.57 4.89
C GLN A 101 -15.36 -16.34 5.26
N PRO A 102 -15.25 -17.62 4.89
CA PRO A 102 -14.00 -18.36 5.02
C PRO A 102 -12.82 -17.61 4.40
N ALA A 103 -11.66 -17.66 5.05
CA ALA A 103 -10.45 -17.09 4.48
C ALA A 103 -10.03 -17.88 3.23
N PRO A 104 -9.56 -17.21 2.16
CA PRO A 104 -8.92 -17.90 1.06
C PRO A 104 -7.62 -18.56 1.53
N PRO A 105 -7.03 -19.48 0.72
CA PRO A 105 -5.70 -20.00 0.99
C PRO A 105 -4.69 -18.88 1.26
N ALA A 106 -3.78 -19.14 2.20
CA ALA A 106 -2.74 -18.18 2.54
C ALA A 106 -1.88 -17.85 1.30
N ALA A 107 -1.51 -16.58 1.17
CA ALA A 107 -0.60 -16.16 0.11
C ALA A 107 0.78 -16.85 0.28
N PRO A 108 1.48 -17.15 -0.81
CA PRO A 108 2.85 -17.65 -0.74
C PRO A 108 3.73 -16.72 0.10
N LYS A 109 4.63 -17.30 0.89
CA LYS A 109 5.62 -16.51 1.63
C LYS A 109 6.58 -15.86 0.63
N ILE A 110 6.82 -14.58 0.81
CA ILE A 110 7.80 -13.82 0.04
C ILE A 110 9.04 -13.64 0.89
N ASP A 111 10.19 -13.99 0.33
CA ASP A 111 11.49 -13.78 0.96
C ASP A 111 12.00 -12.39 0.60
N PHE A 112 11.64 -11.39 1.42
CA PHE A 112 12.06 -10.01 1.18
C PHE A 112 13.53 -9.82 1.54
N LEU A 113 14.25 -9.07 0.70
CA LEU A 113 15.61 -8.63 1.02
C LEU A 113 15.61 -7.80 2.31
N PRO A 114 16.61 -7.94 3.20
CA PRO A 114 16.69 -7.18 4.45
C PRO A 114 16.68 -5.66 4.21
N ALA A 115 15.74 -4.91 4.77
CA ALA A 115 15.63 -3.46 4.53
C ALA A 115 16.58 -2.63 5.41
N THR A 116 17.91 -2.77 5.24
CA THR A 116 18.90 -1.94 5.96
C THR A 116 19.41 -0.78 5.10
N THR A 117 19.76 0.36 5.73
CA THR A 117 20.27 1.53 5.00
C THR A 117 21.56 1.22 4.24
N SER A 118 22.47 0.43 4.82
CA SER A 118 23.68 0.00 4.10
C SER A 118 23.31 -0.94 2.96
N GLY A 119 22.50 -1.97 3.23
CA GLY A 119 22.10 -2.96 2.24
C GLY A 119 21.47 -2.33 1.00
N ILE A 120 20.56 -1.37 1.17
CA ILE A 120 19.90 -0.66 0.06
C ILE A 120 20.91 0.11 -0.80
N LYS A 121 21.92 0.74 -0.18
CA LYS A 121 22.98 1.46 -0.91
C LYS A 121 23.91 0.50 -1.65
N ASP A 122 24.33 -0.55 -0.97
CA ASP A 122 25.35 -1.48 -1.46
C ASP A 122 24.79 -2.43 -2.53
N ASN A 123 23.49 -2.74 -2.48
CA ASN A 123 22.84 -3.74 -3.34
C ASN A 123 21.62 -3.18 -4.10
N PHE A 124 21.62 -1.89 -4.44
CA PHE A 124 20.47 -1.21 -5.06
C PHE A 124 19.78 -2.01 -6.18
N PHE A 125 20.56 -2.59 -7.11
CA PHE A 125 20.01 -3.34 -8.24
C PHE A 125 19.33 -4.65 -7.84
N GLN A 126 19.76 -5.31 -6.76
CA GLN A 126 19.05 -6.47 -6.22
C GLN A 126 17.68 -6.07 -5.64
N TYR A 127 17.58 -4.92 -4.98
CA TYR A 127 16.28 -4.39 -4.54
C TYR A 127 15.42 -3.97 -5.72
N LEU A 128 16.02 -3.39 -6.77
CA LEU A 128 15.30 -3.04 -7.98
C LEU A 128 14.75 -4.30 -8.66
N ASP A 129 15.55 -5.36 -8.82
CA ASP A 129 15.11 -6.64 -9.35
C ASP A 129 13.93 -7.21 -8.57
N ALA A 130 14.05 -7.25 -7.24
CA ALA A 130 12.99 -7.71 -6.35
C ALA A 130 11.72 -6.86 -6.46
N ALA A 131 11.84 -5.53 -6.55
CA ALA A 131 10.70 -4.64 -6.69
C ALA A 131 9.99 -4.81 -8.05
N LEU A 132 10.76 -4.92 -9.14
CA LEU A 132 10.22 -5.04 -10.50
C LEU A 132 9.41 -6.34 -10.70
N GLN A 133 9.61 -7.38 -9.88
CA GLN A 133 8.75 -8.57 -9.87
C GLN A 133 7.29 -8.25 -9.55
N TYR A 134 7.03 -7.20 -8.77
CA TYR A 134 5.70 -6.83 -8.30
C TYR A 134 5.18 -5.54 -8.90
N VAL A 135 6.04 -4.74 -9.54
CA VAL A 135 5.62 -3.52 -10.23
C VAL A 135 5.40 -3.86 -11.71
N PRO A 136 4.14 -3.90 -12.20
CA PRO A 136 3.87 -4.21 -13.60
C PRO A 136 4.52 -3.20 -14.54
N GLU A 137 4.98 -3.68 -15.69
CA GLU A 137 5.43 -2.79 -16.77
C GLU A 137 4.24 -2.02 -17.34
N THR A 138 4.49 -0.76 -17.67
CA THR A 138 3.58 0.19 -18.29
C THR A 138 4.18 0.68 -19.63
N PRO A 139 3.38 1.31 -20.50
CA PRO A 139 3.93 1.95 -21.70
C PRO A 139 5.01 3.00 -21.41
N ARG A 140 4.98 3.64 -20.22
CA ARG A 140 5.91 4.70 -19.85
C ARG A 140 7.30 4.18 -19.49
N ASP A 141 7.39 3.03 -18.84
CA ASP A 141 8.64 2.45 -18.36
C ASP A 141 9.17 1.31 -19.25
N LYS A 142 8.42 0.90 -20.27
CA LYS A 142 8.83 -0.13 -21.24
C LYS A 142 10.24 0.09 -21.83
N GLU A 143 10.54 1.30 -22.29
CA GLU A 143 11.85 1.59 -22.89
C GLU A 143 13.01 1.49 -21.89
N ILE A 144 12.81 1.99 -20.66
CA ILE A 144 13.85 1.92 -19.63
C ILE A 144 14.01 0.49 -19.11
N ARG A 145 12.93 -0.26 -18.92
CA ARG A 145 12.98 -1.68 -18.56
C ARG A 145 13.69 -2.52 -19.61
N ALA A 146 13.49 -2.24 -20.89
CA ALA A 146 14.24 -2.89 -21.96
C ALA A 146 15.75 -2.60 -21.88
N LYS A 147 16.16 -1.39 -21.50
CA LYS A 147 17.58 -1.04 -21.27
C LYS A 147 18.15 -1.76 -20.05
N LEU A 148 17.42 -1.78 -18.93
CA LEU A 148 17.79 -2.50 -17.71
C LEU A 148 17.98 -4.00 -17.97
N THR A 149 17.07 -4.59 -18.76
CA THR A 149 17.12 -6.01 -19.12
C THR A 149 18.42 -6.39 -19.84
N LYS A 150 18.97 -5.50 -20.68
CA LYS A 150 20.22 -5.72 -21.42
C LYS A 150 21.45 -5.80 -20.52
N ILE A 151 21.42 -5.18 -19.34
CA ILE A 151 22.49 -5.21 -18.35
C ILE A 151 22.19 -6.14 -17.18
N GLY A 152 21.28 -7.10 -17.36
CA GLY A 152 21.01 -8.13 -16.37
C GLY A 152 20.01 -7.76 -15.27
N ILE A 153 19.40 -6.56 -15.31
CA ILE A 153 18.45 -6.09 -14.29
C ILE A 153 17.01 -6.40 -14.73
N GLY A 154 16.20 -6.96 -13.83
CA GLY A 154 14.77 -7.19 -14.04
C GLY A 154 14.17 -8.34 -13.20
N PRO A 155 12.87 -8.59 -13.35
CA PRO A 155 12.17 -9.65 -12.62
C PRO A 155 12.82 -11.03 -12.81
N GLY A 156 13.00 -11.77 -11.73
CA GLY A 156 13.54 -13.14 -11.76
C GLY A 156 15.03 -13.24 -12.10
N LYS A 157 15.76 -12.12 -12.16
CA LYS A 157 17.21 -12.09 -12.33
C LYS A 157 17.91 -11.89 -10.98
N THR A 158 19.16 -12.33 -10.92
CA THR A 158 20.09 -11.98 -9.84
C THR A 158 21.18 -11.13 -10.48
N PHE A 159 21.11 -9.81 -10.30
CA PHE A 159 22.16 -8.92 -10.79
C PHE A 159 23.48 -9.17 -10.02
N GLU A 160 24.53 -9.52 -10.77
CA GLU A 160 25.91 -9.57 -10.29
C GLU A 160 26.72 -8.48 -11.00
N LEU A 161 27.26 -7.52 -10.25
CA LEU A 161 28.03 -6.39 -10.80
C LEU A 161 29.26 -6.87 -11.62
N LYS A 162 29.73 -8.09 -11.38
CA LYS A 162 30.86 -8.71 -12.08
C LYS A 162 30.57 -9.06 -13.54
N ASP A 163 29.31 -9.02 -13.97
CA ASP A 163 28.87 -9.32 -15.33
C ASP A 163 28.87 -8.09 -16.27
N LEU A 164 29.37 -6.94 -15.78
CA LEU A 164 29.63 -5.70 -16.53
C LEU A 164 31.14 -5.45 -16.69
#